data_AF-A0A1H0PQF1-F1
#
_entry.id   AF-A0A1H0PQF1-F1
#
_cell.length_a   1.000
_cell.length_b   1.000
_cell.length_c   1.000
_cell.angle_alpha   90.00
_cell.angle_beta   90.00
_cell.angle_gamma   90.00
#
_symmetry.space_group_name_H-M   'P 1'
#
loop_
_entity.id
_entity.type
_entity.pdbx_description
1 polymer ?
#
loop_
_entity_poly.entity_id
_entity_poly.type
_entity_poly.pdbx_seq_one_letter_code
_entity_poly.pdbx_strand_id
1 'polypeptide(L)'
;MGGSAKSDPNGWMPARPAHIEPPIMDPLSFEFVTVEEAKKVLDGDPPASAHVDWSELRQAPDPINLSLTPVALRWLAQLPREVRPLELFYAYPRIGNQLAALGNAAAVSAFLAELLIDKRGDRQGFPGGIAGELSRLQAYLLQLLQPDGAGTVAP
;
A
#
# COMPACT_ATOMS: atom_id res chain seq x y z
N MET A 1 41.90 -27.32 44.60
CA MET A 1 40.61 -26.85 44.06
C MET A 1 40.93 -25.65 43.16
N GLY A 2 40.96 -25.75 41.83
CA GLY A 2 39.90 -26.19 40.93
C GLY A 2 39.03 -24.97 40.59
N GLY A 3 38.84 -24.50 39.36
CA GLY A 3 39.30 -24.95 38.06
C GLY A 3 39.09 -23.85 37.01
N SER A 4 39.72 -24.04 35.85
CA SER A 4 39.64 -23.19 34.65
C SER A 4 38.21 -23.03 34.14
N ALA A 5 37.77 -21.79 33.93
CA ALA A 5 36.67 -21.49 33.04
C ALA A 5 37.19 -21.55 31.60
N LYS A 6 36.79 -22.60 30.88
CA LYS A 6 37.02 -22.78 29.44
C LYS A 6 36.29 -21.68 28.68
N SER A 7 37.00 -21.01 27.79
CA SER A 7 36.44 -20.11 26.78
C SER A 7 35.63 -20.93 25.78
N ASP A 8 34.33 -20.65 25.65
CA ASP A 8 33.48 -21.23 24.63
C ASP A 8 33.79 -20.59 23.26
N PRO A 9 34.21 -21.37 22.23
CA PRO A 9 34.61 -20.80 20.95
C PRO A 9 33.46 -20.52 19.97
N ASN A 10 32.19 -20.61 20.38
CA ASN A 10 31.02 -20.48 19.49
C ASN A 10 30.07 -19.33 19.86
N GLY A 11 30.64 -18.16 20.17
CA GLY A 11 29.92 -16.94 20.55
C GLY A 11 29.40 -16.05 19.41
N TRP A 12 29.12 -16.59 18.22
CA TRP A 12 28.44 -15.82 17.15
C TRP A 12 27.77 -16.74 16.11
N MET A 13 26.53 -17.14 16.37
CA MET A 13 25.59 -17.44 15.29
C MET A 13 24.29 -16.72 15.61
N PRO A 14 23.81 -15.77 14.78
CA PRO A 14 22.44 -15.31 14.91
C PRO A 14 21.53 -16.51 14.66
N ALA A 15 20.55 -16.72 15.55
CA ALA A 15 19.53 -17.75 15.39
C ALA A 15 18.98 -17.68 13.96
N ARG A 16 19.01 -18.82 13.24
CA ARG A 16 18.33 -18.93 11.95
C ARG A 16 16.88 -18.48 12.16
N PRO A 17 16.35 -17.53 11.36
CA PRO A 17 14.93 -17.23 11.44
C PRO A 17 14.16 -18.53 11.23
N ALA A 18 13.18 -18.78 12.10
CA ALA A 18 12.29 -19.94 11.99
C ALA A 18 11.87 -20.07 10.52
N HIS A 19 12.07 -21.26 9.96
CA HIS A 19 11.50 -21.60 8.67
C HIS A 19 9.99 -21.47 8.85
N ILE A 20 9.40 -20.36 8.41
CA ILE A 20 7.97 -20.22 8.28
C ILE A 20 7.63 -21.17 7.13
N GLU A 21 7.29 -22.40 7.47
CA GLU A 21 6.69 -23.33 6.51
C GLU A 21 5.49 -22.59 5.90
N PRO A 22 5.38 -22.52 4.56
CA PRO A 22 4.18 -21.98 3.95
C PRO A 22 2.99 -22.74 4.55
N PRO A 23 1.90 -22.06 4.94
CA PRO A 23 0.73 -22.76 5.44
C PRO A 23 0.38 -23.82 4.41
N ILE A 24 0.30 -25.08 4.86
CA ILE A 24 -0.20 -26.17 4.05
C ILE A 24 -1.63 -25.78 3.70
N MET A 25 -1.81 -25.23 2.51
CA MET A 25 -3.13 -24.95 1.97
C MET A 25 -3.75 -26.31 1.74
N ASP A 26 -4.83 -26.61 2.46
CA ASP A 26 -5.65 -27.78 2.13
C ASP A 26 -5.99 -27.69 0.63
N PRO A 27 -5.81 -28.79 -0.13
CA PRO A 27 -6.12 -28.79 -1.54
C PRO A 27 -7.58 -28.40 -1.71
N LEU A 28 -7.84 -27.38 -2.55
CA LEU A 28 -9.19 -26.96 -2.88
C LEU A 28 -9.98 -28.17 -3.38
N SER A 29 -10.99 -28.58 -2.63
CA SER A 29 -11.91 -29.64 -3.03
C SER A 29 -12.89 -29.07 -4.05
N PHE A 30 -12.98 -29.72 -5.21
CA PHE A 30 -13.96 -29.40 -6.23
C PHE A 30 -14.94 -30.57 -6.35
N GLU A 31 -16.24 -30.26 -6.29
CA GLU A 31 -17.31 -31.22 -6.59
C GLU A 31 -17.74 -31.01 -8.04
N PHE A 32 -17.85 -32.10 -8.80
CA PHE A 32 -18.37 -32.04 -10.16
C PHE A 32 -19.90 -31.85 -10.10
N VAL A 33 -20.36 -30.71 -10.57
CA VAL A 33 -21.78 -30.37 -10.67
C VAL A 33 -22.26 -30.63 -12.10
N THR A 34 -23.48 -31.16 -12.25
CA THR A 34 -24.08 -31.36 -13.57
C THR A 34 -24.54 -30.04 -14.19
N VAL A 35 -24.73 -30.01 -15.52
CA VAL A 35 -25.22 -28.81 -16.23
C VAL A 35 -26.64 -28.46 -15.78
N GLU A 36 -27.45 -29.47 -15.50
CA GLU A 36 -28.81 -29.33 -14.98
C GLU A 36 -28.82 -28.72 -13.56
N GLU A 37 -27.90 -29.13 -12.68
CA GLU A 37 -27.75 -28.52 -11.35
C GLU A 37 -27.21 -27.10 -11.43
N ALA A 38 -26.21 -26.83 -12.27
CA ALA A 38 -25.70 -25.49 -12.49
C ALA A 38 -26.80 -24.56 -13.02
N LYS A 39 -27.64 -25.05 -13.94
CA LYS A 39 -28.81 -24.34 -14.45
C LYS A 39 -29.87 -24.13 -13.37
N LYS A 40 -30.12 -25.13 -12.52
CA LYS A 40 -31.07 -25.03 -11.41
C LYS A 40 -30.65 -23.99 -10.36
N VAL A 41 -29.35 -23.82 -10.12
CA VAL A 41 -28.81 -22.75 -9.26
C VAL A 41 -28.96 -21.38 -9.93
N LEU A 42 -28.81 -21.30 -11.26
CA LEU A 42 -29.00 -20.08 -12.03
C LEU A 42 -30.47 -19.63 -12.10
N ASP A 43 -31.40 -20.60 -12.24
CA ASP A 43 -32.84 -20.39 -12.39
C ASP A 43 -33.59 -20.32 -11.03
N GLY A 44 -32.95 -20.72 -9.93
CA GLY A 44 -33.48 -20.69 -8.57
C GLY A 44 -33.01 -19.49 -7.75
N ASP A 45 -33.55 -19.32 -6.54
CA ASP A 45 -32.96 -18.40 -5.56
C ASP A 45 -31.62 -19.02 -5.11
N PRO A 46 -30.48 -18.33 -5.30
CA PRO A 46 -29.17 -18.91 -4.99
C PRO A 46 -29.15 -19.41 -3.54
N PRO A 47 -28.52 -20.57 -3.25
CA PRO A 47 -28.31 -20.96 -1.86
C PRO A 47 -27.62 -19.78 -1.17
N ALA A 48 -28.17 -19.33 -0.05
CA ALA A 48 -27.70 -18.16 0.66
C ALA A 48 -26.17 -18.23 0.72
N SER A 49 -25.51 -17.37 -0.06
CA SER A 49 -24.07 -17.21 -0.04
C SER A 49 -23.73 -16.96 1.41
N ALA A 50 -23.17 -17.98 2.07
CA ALA A 50 -22.67 -17.80 3.42
C ALA A 50 -21.70 -16.63 3.29
N HIS A 51 -22.02 -15.52 3.95
CA HIS A 51 -21.18 -14.35 3.97
C HIS A 51 -19.89 -14.79 4.69
N VAL A 52 -18.97 -15.36 3.93
CA VAL A 52 -17.68 -15.78 4.46
C VAL A 52 -16.98 -14.50 4.83
N ASP A 53 -16.82 -14.27 6.13
CA ASP A 53 -16.10 -13.12 6.62
C ASP A 53 -14.60 -13.34 6.38
N TRP A 54 -14.14 -12.91 5.21
CA TRP A 54 -12.72 -12.92 4.85
C TRP A 54 -11.87 -11.95 5.68
N SER A 55 -12.45 -11.22 6.66
CA SER A 55 -11.71 -10.32 7.54
C SER A 55 -10.58 -11.01 8.28
N GLU A 56 -10.75 -12.27 8.68
CA GLU A 56 -9.76 -13.02 9.45
C GLU A 56 -8.57 -13.49 8.60
N LEU A 57 -8.77 -13.62 7.29
CA LEU A 57 -7.72 -13.94 6.32
C LEU A 57 -7.03 -12.68 5.76
N ARG A 58 -7.55 -11.49 6.07
CA ARG A 58 -6.83 -10.25 5.76
C ARG A 58 -5.59 -10.18 6.64
N GLN A 59 -4.46 -9.91 5.98
CA GLN A 59 -3.20 -9.64 6.66
C GLN A 59 -3.44 -8.59 7.75
N ALA A 60 -3.04 -8.90 8.99
CA ALA A 60 -3.18 -7.97 10.11
C ALA A 60 -2.53 -6.62 9.74
N PRO A 61 -3.08 -5.49 10.21
CA PRO A 61 -2.52 -4.17 9.89
C PRO A 61 -1.06 -4.13 10.30
N ASP A 62 -0.16 -4.20 9.32
CA ASP A 62 1.28 -4.08 9.58
C ASP A 62 1.53 -2.73 10.26
N PRO A 63 2.25 -2.67 11.39
CA PRO A 63 2.57 -1.43 12.07
C PRO A 63 3.24 -0.38 11.16
N ILE A 64 3.90 -0.79 10.07
CA ILE A 64 4.41 0.12 9.01
C ILE A 64 3.29 0.94 8.36
N ASN A 65 2.06 0.43 8.32
CA ASN A 65 0.90 1.13 7.76
C ASN A 65 0.23 2.09 8.76
N LEU A 66 0.58 2.01 10.04
CA LEU A 66 0.00 2.82 11.12
C LEU A 66 0.83 4.06 11.46
N SER A 67 2.02 4.22 10.88
CA SER A 67 2.92 5.34 11.19
C SER A 67 3.78 5.74 10.00
N LEU A 68 4.16 7.02 9.97
CA LEU A 68 5.06 7.53 8.95
C LEU A 68 6.49 7.04 9.19
N THR A 69 7.14 6.62 8.11
CA THR A 69 8.55 6.27 8.12
C THR A 69 9.42 7.54 8.23
N PRO A 70 10.67 7.42 8.72
CA PRO A 70 11.62 8.53 8.71
C PRO A 70 11.88 9.08 7.30
N VAL A 71 11.78 8.24 6.26
CA VAL A 71 11.89 8.65 4.85
C VAL A 71 10.73 9.57 4.49
N ALA A 72 9.50 9.20 4.86
CA ALA A 72 8.30 10.01 4.62
C ALA A 72 8.33 11.36 5.34
N LEU A 73 8.79 11.39 6.60
CA LEU A 73 8.93 12.65 7.33
C LEU A 73 9.95 13.60 6.68
N ARG A 74 11.10 13.07 6.22
CA ARG A 74 12.09 13.88 5.51
C ARG A 74 11.59 14.37 4.16
N TRP A 75 10.84 13.54 3.44
CA TRP A 75 10.25 13.93 2.16
C TRP A 75 9.19 15.03 2.35
N LEU A 76 8.32 14.89 3.35
CA LEU A 76 7.32 15.89 3.72
C LEU A 76 7.97 17.24 4.08
N ALA A 77 9.10 17.20 4.79
CA ALA A 77 9.85 18.40 5.17
C ALA A 77 10.49 19.15 3.98
N GLN A 78 10.79 18.45 2.87
CA GLN A 78 11.34 19.05 1.65
C GLN A 78 10.28 19.76 0.79
N LEU A 79 9.00 19.44 0.98
CA LEU A 79 7.91 20.09 0.26
C LEU A 79 7.66 21.53 0.78
N PRO A 80 7.34 22.48 -0.12
CA PRO A 80 6.83 23.79 0.26
C PRO A 80 5.62 23.66 1.16
N ARG A 81 5.47 24.58 2.13
CA ARG A 81 4.45 24.46 3.19
C ARG A 81 3.03 24.40 2.63
N GLU A 82 2.80 25.06 1.51
CA GLU A 82 1.51 25.24 0.84
C GLU A 82 1.02 23.95 0.15
N VAL A 83 1.94 23.03 -0.17
CA VAL A 83 1.66 21.80 -0.92
C VAL A 83 1.83 20.54 -0.09
N ARG A 84 2.15 20.66 1.21
CA ARG A 84 2.29 19.50 2.11
C ARG A 84 0.92 18.85 2.35
N PRO A 85 0.77 17.55 2.07
CA PRO A 85 -0.46 16.83 2.33
C PRO A 85 -0.49 16.31 3.79
N LEU A 86 -0.75 17.21 4.75
CA LEU A 86 -0.65 16.91 6.18
C LEU A 86 -1.79 16.00 6.65
N GLU A 87 -3.01 16.27 6.21
CA GLU A 87 -4.19 15.48 6.56
C GLU A 87 -4.08 14.07 5.98
N LEU A 88 -3.61 13.93 4.73
CA LEU A 88 -3.31 12.63 4.12
C LEU A 88 -2.29 11.84 4.95
N PHE A 89 -1.20 12.48 5.36
CA PHE A 89 -0.11 11.81 6.07
C PHE A 89 -0.52 11.36 7.48
N TYR A 90 -1.49 12.05 8.07
CA TYR A 90 -2.10 11.67 9.34
C TYR A 90 -3.15 10.55 9.18
N ALA A 91 -4.09 10.71 8.25
CA ALA A 91 -5.21 9.79 8.06
C ALA A 91 -4.83 8.50 7.31
N TYR A 92 -3.85 8.58 6.39
CA TYR A 92 -3.41 7.48 5.54
C TYR A 92 -1.87 7.37 5.49
N PRO A 93 -1.19 7.03 6.61
CA PRO A 93 0.27 6.96 6.68
C PRO A 93 0.89 6.03 5.62
N ARG A 94 0.21 4.93 5.27
CA ARG A 94 0.62 4.01 4.19
C ARG A 94 0.81 4.72 2.85
N ILE A 95 -0.11 5.62 2.48
CA ILE A 95 -0.03 6.36 1.22
C ILE A 95 1.13 7.35 1.29
N GLY A 96 1.28 8.06 2.41
CA GLY A 96 2.42 8.96 2.62
C GLY A 96 3.77 8.25 2.52
N ASN A 97 3.87 7.05 3.08
CA ASN A 97 5.06 6.20 2.98
C ASN A 97 5.35 5.77 1.54
N GLN A 98 4.32 5.40 0.77
CA GLN A 98 4.48 5.04 -0.65
C GLN A 98 4.95 6.23 -1.49
N LEU A 99 4.36 7.41 -1.31
CA LEU A 99 4.77 8.63 -2.01
C LEU A 99 6.25 8.93 -1.78
N ALA A 100 6.68 8.86 -0.51
CA ALA A 100 8.07 9.13 -0.16
C ALA A 100 9.05 8.07 -0.67
N ALA A 101 8.63 6.80 -0.75
CA ALA A 101 9.45 5.72 -1.28
C ALA A 101 9.71 5.85 -2.79
N LEU A 102 8.78 6.45 -3.55
CA LEU A 102 8.97 6.72 -4.98
C LEU A 102 10.07 7.78 -5.22
N GLY A 103 10.19 8.75 -4.32
CA GLY A 103 11.33 9.68 -4.19
C GLY A 103 11.49 10.74 -5.30
N ASN A 104 11.06 10.48 -6.53
CA ASN A 104 11.19 11.40 -7.67
C ASN A 104 9.83 11.95 -8.12
N ALA A 105 9.83 13.20 -8.60
CA ALA A 105 8.60 13.92 -8.93
C ALA A 105 7.75 13.23 -10.02
N ALA A 106 8.39 12.61 -11.02
CA ALA A 106 7.69 11.93 -12.11
C ALA A 106 6.94 10.69 -11.63
N ALA A 107 7.59 9.83 -10.84
CA ALA A 107 6.97 8.63 -10.29
C ALA A 107 5.85 8.96 -9.30
N VAL A 108 6.05 9.99 -8.45
CA VAL A 108 5.01 10.46 -7.52
C VAL A 108 3.81 11.01 -8.29
N SER A 109 4.05 11.81 -9.33
CA SER A 109 2.98 12.36 -10.18
C SER A 109 2.18 11.27 -10.90
N ALA A 110 2.85 10.25 -11.45
CA ALA A 110 2.19 9.12 -12.09
C ALA A 110 1.35 8.30 -11.10
N PHE A 111 1.88 8.07 -9.89
CA PHE A 111 1.15 7.39 -8.84
C PHE A 111 -0.09 8.16 -8.39
N LEU A 112 0.03 9.48 -8.21
CA LEU A 112 -1.08 10.35 -7.86
C LEU A 112 -2.16 10.39 -8.96
N ALA A 113 -1.78 10.36 -10.23
CA ALA A 113 -2.74 10.30 -11.34
C ALA A 113 -3.59 9.02 -11.27
N GLU A 114 -2.98 7.86 -11.04
CA GLU A 114 -3.73 6.60 -10.85
C GLU A 114 -4.52 6.57 -9.53
N LEU A 115 -4.07 7.28 -8.50
CA LEU A 115 -4.76 7.36 -7.22
C LEU A 115 -5.99 8.28 -7.26
N LEU A 116 -5.92 9.37 -8.01
CA LEU A 116 -6.99 10.37 -8.15
C LEU A 116 -8.05 9.99 -9.20
N ILE A 117 -7.66 9.24 -10.23
CA ILE A 117 -8.58 8.75 -11.25
C ILE A 117 -9.17 7.43 -10.79
N ASP A 118 -10.31 7.48 -10.11
CA ASP A 118 -11.06 6.27 -9.74
C ASP A 118 -11.68 5.62 -10.99
N LYS A 119 -11.08 4.51 -11.44
CA LYS A 119 -11.58 3.70 -12.56
C LYS A 119 -12.54 2.59 -12.12
N ARG A 120 -12.80 2.43 -10.81
CA ARG A 120 -13.42 1.23 -10.23
C ARG A 120 -14.88 1.44 -9.82
N GLY A 121 -15.32 2.69 -9.65
CA GLY A 121 -16.75 3.06 -9.55
C GLY A 121 -17.48 2.65 -8.25
N ASP A 122 -16.88 1.80 -7.42
CA ASP A 122 -17.46 1.33 -6.15
C ASP A 122 -16.85 1.97 -4.89
N ARG A 123 -15.88 2.89 -5.04
CA ARG A 123 -15.16 3.48 -3.90
C ARG A 123 -15.72 4.85 -3.52
N GLN A 124 -15.77 5.09 -2.21
CA GLN A 124 -16.19 6.37 -1.62
C GLN A 124 -15.24 7.55 -1.90
N GLY A 125 -14.10 7.31 -2.57
CA GLY A 125 -13.07 8.33 -2.81
C GLY A 125 -12.39 8.83 -1.53
N PHE A 126 -11.64 9.92 -1.65
CA PHE A 126 -11.06 10.63 -0.51
C PHE A 126 -12.00 11.73 0.00
N PRO A 127 -11.98 12.03 1.32
CA PRO A 127 -12.59 13.24 1.85
C PRO A 127 -12.10 14.49 1.09
N GLY A 128 -12.96 15.50 0.94
CA GLY A 128 -12.68 16.68 0.13
C GLY A 128 -11.39 17.43 0.52
N GLY A 129 -11.06 17.48 1.82
CA GLY A 129 -9.81 18.08 2.32
C GLY A 129 -8.57 17.39 1.75
N ILE A 130 -8.57 16.06 1.83
CA ILE A 130 -7.47 15.19 1.37
C ILE A 130 -7.39 15.18 -0.16
N ALA A 131 -8.52 15.14 -0.87
CA ALA A 131 -8.55 15.26 -2.32
C ALA A 131 -7.94 16.61 -2.77
N GLY A 132 -8.22 17.69 -2.04
CA GLY A 132 -7.63 19.01 -2.29
C GLY A 132 -6.11 19.04 -2.04
N GLU A 133 -5.64 18.43 -0.96
CA GLU A 133 -4.20 18.27 -0.68
C GLU A 133 -3.48 17.51 -1.80
N LEU A 134 -4.02 16.36 -2.20
CA LEU A 134 -3.48 15.53 -3.28
C LEU A 134 -3.46 16.30 -4.62
N SER A 135 -4.51 17.07 -4.91
CA SER A 135 -4.59 17.87 -6.14
C SER A 135 -3.55 19.00 -6.17
N ARG A 136 -3.32 19.69 -5.04
CA ARG A 136 -2.27 20.72 -4.94
C ARG A 136 -0.88 20.14 -5.10
N LEU A 137 -0.63 19.00 -4.46
CA LEU A 137 0.63 18.27 -4.61
C LEU A 137 0.85 17.86 -6.07
N GLN A 138 -0.18 17.33 -6.73
CA GLN A 138 -0.10 16.93 -8.15
C GLN A 138 0.24 18.12 -9.06
N ALA A 139 -0.44 19.26 -8.87
CA ALA A 139 -0.17 20.46 -9.64
C ALA A 139 1.28 20.95 -9.46
N TYR A 140 1.78 20.94 -8.22
CA TYR A 140 3.17 21.30 -7.92
C TYR A 140 4.18 20.38 -8.60
N LEU A 141 3.96 19.07 -8.55
CA LEU A 141 4.85 18.10 -9.19
C LEU A 141 4.83 18.23 -10.72
N LEU A 142 3.67 18.48 -11.33
CA LEU A 142 3.58 18.73 -12.76
C LEU A 142 4.33 19.99 -13.18
N GLN A 143 4.28 21.05 -12.37
CA GLN A 143 5.05 22.28 -12.60
C GLN A 143 6.56 22.01 -12.53
N LEU A 144 7.02 21.23 -11.55
CA LEU A 144 8.44 20.85 -11.44
C LEU A 144 8.94 19.99 -12.60
N LEU A 145 8.04 19.24 -13.24
CA LEU A 145 8.36 18.38 -14.38
C LEU A 145 8.28 19.12 -15.71
N GLN A 146 7.73 20.35 -15.74
CA GLN A 146 7.87 21.19 -16.91
C GLN A 146 9.35 21.61 -17.01
N PRO A 147 10.03 21.40 -18.16
CA PRO A 147 11.31 22.05 -18.38
C PRO A 147 11.07 23.56 -18.41
N ASP A 148 11.70 24.30 -17.51
CA ASP A 148 11.67 25.77 -17.52
C ASP A 148 12.09 26.26 -18.92
N GLY A 149 11.14 26.85 -19.65
CA GLY A 149 11.40 27.65 -20.85
C GLY A 149 11.28 26.95 -22.20
N ALA A 150 10.05 26.83 -22.71
CA ALA A 150 9.82 27.26 -24.09
C ALA A 150 9.96 28.80 -24.13
N GLY A 151 11.21 29.27 -24.06
CA GLY A 151 11.53 30.67 -24.29
C GLY A 151 11.31 31.01 -25.76
N THR A 152 10.59 32.11 -26.00
CA THR A 152 10.79 33.04 -27.11
C THR A 152 10.70 32.47 -28.54
N VAL A 153 9.63 32.81 -29.27
CA VAL A 153 9.69 33.63 -30.50
C VAL A 153 8.29 34.20 -30.76
N ALA A 154 8.13 35.50 -30.49
CA ALA A 154 7.34 36.38 -31.33
C ALA A 154 8.35 37.14 -32.22
N PRO A 155 8.07 37.29 -33.52
CA PRO A 155 7.48 38.56 -33.97
C PRO A 155 6.10 38.42 -34.63
#